data_AF-X1DLB5-F1
#
_entry.id   AF-X1DLB5-F1
#
_cell.length_a   1.000
_cell.length_b   1.000
_cell.length_c   1.000
_cell.angle_alpha   90.00
_cell.angle_beta   90.00
_cell.angle_gamma   90.00
#
_symmetry.space_group_name_H-M   'P 1'
#
loop_
_entity.id
_entity.type
_entity.pdbx_description
1 polymer ?
#
loop_
_entity_poly.entity_id
_entity_poly.type
_entity_poly.pdbx_seq_one_letter_code
_entity_poly.pdbx_strand_id
1 'polypeptide(L)'
;MKVVNNLENLGCVFHTLYGGEPSVYPWLEELVMLLNKEDKCYTFITSGVEKEKWFRLQEVEGIKGISASVDLGCFSGQRYWKSILGEEFLFEMKKRGVKDIVAVTVLDENNIQDDRVCELVEIYTKKGIYVEITLIDEPKNKWYDFARGVGLEIKSMDRFDALMDKLKEMKRD
;
A
#
# COMPACT_ATOMS: atom_id res chain seq x y z
N MET A 1 8.19 -4.60 -20.63
CA MET A 1 7.16 -3.92 -21.47
C MET A 1 6.18 -4.85 -22.18
N LYS A 2 6.58 -5.97 -22.79
CA LYS A 2 5.64 -6.87 -23.50
C LYS A 2 4.40 -7.27 -22.68
N VAL A 3 4.57 -7.62 -21.41
CA VAL A 3 3.46 -7.99 -20.51
C VAL A 3 2.52 -6.81 -20.26
N VAL A 4 3.06 -5.65 -19.87
CA VAL A 4 2.29 -4.41 -19.63
C VAL A 4 1.45 -4.05 -20.86
N ASN A 5 2.06 -4.03 -22.06
CA ASN A 5 1.36 -3.67 -23.29
C ASN A 5 0.30 -4.70 -23.68
N ASN A 6 0.52 -5.98 -23.40
CA ASN A 6 -0.50 -7.01 -23.61
C ASN A 6 -1.70 -6.81 -22.67
N LEU A 7 -1.47 -6.42 -21.41
CA LEU A 7 -2.55 -6.15 -20.44
C LEU A 7 -3.36 -4.90 -20.84
N GLU A 8 -2.70 -3.85 -21.34
CA GLU A 8 -3.40 -2.66 -21.83
C GLU A 8 -4.27 -2.94 -23.06
N ASN A 9 -3.81 -3.81 -23.96
CA ASN A 9 -4.62 -4.27 -25.09
C ASN A 9 -5.88 -5.05 -24.63
N LEU A 10 -5.90 -5.52 -23.38
CA LEU A 10 -7.06 -6.15 -22.74
C LEU A 10 -7.88 -5.16 -21.88
N GLY A 11 -7.52 -3.87 -21.89
CA GLY A 11 -8.22 -2.81 -21.17
C GLY A 11 -7.69 -2.52 -19.77
N CYS A 12 -6.56 -3.11 -19.34
CA CYS A 12 -5.94 -2.74 -18.06
C CYS A 12 -5.29 -1.36 -18.18
N VAL A 13 -5.79 -0.36 -17.45
CA VAL A 13 -5.30 1.02 -17.54
C VAL A 13 -4.34 1.42 -16.41
N PHE A 14 -4.22 0.58 -15.38
CA PHE A 14 -3.40 0.84 -14.19
C PHE A 14 -2.65 -0.41 -13.76
N HIS A 15 -1.37 -0.26 -13.44
CA HIS A 15 -0.48 -1.38 -13.13
C HIS A 15 0.01 -1.28 -11.67
N THR A 16 -0.43 -2.22 -10.82
CA THR A 16 0.09 -2.37 -9.46
C THR A 16 1.28 -3.31 -9.47
N LEU A 17 2.45 -2.81 -9.07
CA LEU A 17 3.70 -3.56 -9.07
C LEU A 17 4.05 -3.99 -7.64
N TYR A 18 4.01 -5.30 -7.41
CA TYR A 18 4.30 -5.95 -6.13
C TYR A 18 5.00 -7.29 -6.36
N GLY A 19 5.63 -7.85 -5.33
CA GLY A 19 6.35 -9.13 -5.45
C GLY A 19 7.49 -9.24 -4.44
N GLY A 20 7.15 -9.37 -3.16
CA GLY A 20 8.13 -9.18 -2.09
C GLY A 20 8.47 -7.69 -1.95
N GLU A 21 9.75 -7.34 -1.94
CA GLU A 21 10.21 -5.96 -1.90
C GLU A 21 10.73 -5.53 -3.28
N PRO A 22 10.07 -4.60 -3.99
CA PRO A 22 10.53 -4.20 -5.32
C PRO A 22 11.93 -3.58 -5.34
N SER A 23 12.36 -2.93 -4.25
CA SER A 23 13.68 -2.27 -4.16
C SER A 23 14.84 -3.24 -4.37
N VAL A 24 14.69 -4.54 -4.07
CA VAL A 24 15.79 -5.51 -4.18
C VAL A 24 16.10 -5.89 -5.62
N TYR A 25 15.21 -5.59 -6.57
CA TYR A 25 15.43 -5.95 -7.96
C TYR A 25 16.42 -4.99 -8.63
N PRO A 26 17.47 -5.53 -9.28
CA PRO A 26 18.50 -4.69 -9.92
C PRO A 26 17.96 -3.94 -11.14
N TRP A 27 16.90 -4.45 -11.78
CA TRP A 27 16.26 -3.88 -12.97
C TRP A 27 15.14 -2.87 -12.63
N LEU A 28 14.95 -2.49 -11.36
CA LEU A 28 13.89 -1.56 -10.95
C LEU A 28 14.02 -0.19 -11.65
N GLU A 29 15.24 0.35 -11.76
CA GLU A 29 15.50 1.64 -12.40
C GLU A 29 15.11 1.63 -13.88
N GLU A 30 15.55 0.60 -14.61
CA GLU A 30 15.17 0.42 -16.02
C GLU A 30 13.65 0.27 -16.19
N LEU A 31 12.99 -0.44 -15.27
CA LEU A 31 11.55 -0.58 -15.31
C LEU A 31 10.84 0.78 -15.13
N VAL A 32 11.24 1.58 -14.13
CA VAL A 32 10.66 2.91 -13.90
C VAL A 32 10.84 3.80 -15.13
N MET A 33 12.06 3.85 -15.68
CA MET A 33 12.37 4.62 -16.88
C MET A 33 11.46 4.22 -18.05
N LEU A 34 11.27 2.91 -18.27
CA LEU A 34 10.42 2.41 -19.36
C LEU A 34 8.93 2.74 -19.14
N LEU A 35 8.44 2.58 -17.91
CA LEU A 35 7.05 2.93 -17.57
C LEU A 35 6.78 4.42 -17.76
N ASN A 36 7.72 5.28 -17.36
CA ASN A 36 7.61 6.73 -17.54
C ASN A 36 7.70 7.13 -19.01
N LYS A 37 8.65 6.56 -19.76
CA LYS A 37 8.81 6.81 -21.20
C LYS A 37 7.56 6.45 -21.99
N GLU A 38 6.87 5.37 -21.62
CA GLU A 38 5.62 4.95 -22.27
C GLU A 38 4.36 5.55 -21.60
N ASP A 39 4.53 6.54 -20.73
CA ASP A 39 3.48 7.23 -19.97
C ASP A 39 2.48 6.29 -19.26
N LYS A 40 2.98 5.17 -18.74
CA LYS A 40 2.14 4.19 -18.03
C LYS A 40 1.62 4.76 -16.71
N CYS A 41 0.40 4.39 -16.33
CA CYS A 41 -0.14 4.62 -14.99
C CYS A 41 0.19 3.42 -14.10
N TYR A 42 0.96 3.65 -13.04
CA TYR A 42 1.41 2.57 -12.16
C TYR A 42 1.61 3.04 -10.72
N THR A 43 1.60 2.09 -9.80
CA THR A 43 2.06 2.26 -8.43
C THR A 43 2.94 1.08 -8.00
N PHE A 44 3.90 1.32 -7.13
CA PHE A 44 4.64 0.26 -6.44
C PHE A 44 4.08 0.04 -5.05
N ILE A 45 3.90 -1.22 -4.64
CA ILE A 45 3.67 -1.58 -3.24
C ILE A 45 5.00 -2.03 -2.65
N THR A 46 5.48 -1.34 -1.61
CA THR A 46 6.77 -1.59 -0.96
C THR A 46 6.62 -1.57 0.56
N SER A 47 7.57 -2.19 1.26
CA SER A 47 7.69 -2.06 2.72
C SER A 47 8.49 -0.83 3.16
N GLY A 48 9.00 -0.03 2.20
CA GLY A 48 9.82 1.15 2.47
C GLY A 48 11.26 0.84 2.88
N VAL A 49 11.67 -0.43 2.84
CA VAL A 49 13.09 -0.79 3.02
C VAL A 49 13.91 -0.29 1.83
N GLU A 50 15.21 -0.09 2.05
CA GLU A 50 16.12 0.54 1.05
C GLU A 50 15.62 1.91 0.56
N LYS A 51 15.01 2.71 1.44
CA LYS A 51 14.44 4.04 1.13
C LYS A 51 15.34 4.94 0.28
N GLU A 52 16.65 4.90 0.48
CA GLU A 52 17.61 5.68 -0.32
C GLU A 52 17.56 5.34 -1.81
N LYS A 53 17.32 4.07 -2.17
CA LYS A 53 17.16 3.65 -3.57
C LYS A 53 15.90 4.25 -4.16
N TRP A 54 14.79 4.22 -3.43
CA TRP A 54 13.53 4.84 -3.84
C TRP A 54 13.65 6.36 -3.98
N PHE A 55 14.33 7.02 -3.04
CA PHE A 55 14.58 8.46 -3.09
C PHE A 55 15.41 8.85 -4.30
N ARG A 56 16.48 8.09 -4.59
CA ARG A 56 17.27 8.29 -5.81
C ARG A 56 16.44 8.07 -7.07
N LEU A 57 15.63 7.01 -7.12
CA LEU A 57 14.74 6.75 -8.26
C LEU A 57 13.73 7.89 -8.46
N GLN A 58 13.19 8.43 -7.38
CA GLN A 58 12.31 9.58 -7.43
C GLN A 58 13.01 10.82 -7.97
N GLU A 59 14.26 11.07 -7.58
CA GLU A 59 15.05 12.22 -8.05
C GLU A 59 15.45 12.12 -9.52
N VAL A 60 15.77 10.92 -10.01
CA VAL A 60 16.30 10.71 -11.37
C VAL A 60 15.18 10.50 -12.39
N GLU A 61 14.22 9.62 -12.07
CA GLU A 61 13.23 9.15 -13.04
C GLU A 61 11.82 9.68 -12.76
N GLY A 62 11.51 10.03 -11.52
CA GLY A 62 10.18 10.50 -11.10
C GLY A 62 9.16 9.36 -11.02
N ILE A 63 8.97 8.81 -9.83
CA ILE A 63 7.95 7.81 -9.53
C ILE A 63 6.56 8.47 -9.52
N LYS A 64 5.63 7.91 -10.29
CA LYS A 64 4.25 8.42 -10.38
C LYS A 64 3.39 8.06 -9.18
N GLY A 65 3.48 6.80 -8.75
CA GLY A 65 2.67 6.24 -7.67
C GLY A 65 3.47 5.35 -6.73
N ILE A 66 3.23 5.48 -5.43
CA ILE A 66 3.79 4.57 -4.44
C ILE A 66 2.85 4.30 -3.27
N SER A 67 2.81 3.06 -2.84
CA SER A 67 2.04 2.59 -1.71
C SER A 67 2.93 1.86 -0.73
N ALA A 68 2.69 2.02 0.57
CA ALA A 68 3.43 1.29 1.60
C ALA A 68 2.54 0.79 2.71
N SER A 69 2.90 -0.35 3.29
CA SER A 69 2.19 -0.96 4.40
C SER A 69 2.40 -0.17 5.70
N VAL A 70 1.31 0.28 6.31
CA VAL A 70 1.27 1.00 7.58
C VAL A 70 0.15 0.42 8.44
N ASP A 71 0.47 -0.60 9.24
CA ASP A 71 -0.52 -1.29 10.06
C ASP A 71 -0.61 -0.68 11.46
N LEU A 72 -1.79 -0.78 12.09
CA LEU A 72 -2.02 -0.37 13.49
C LEU A 72 -1.16 -1.13 14.52
N GLY A 73 -0.50 -2.20 14.09
CA GLY A 73 0.49 -2.97 14.85
C GLY A 73 1.71 -2.16 15.31
N CYS A 74 1.66 -0.84 15.23
CA CYS A 74 2.46 0.17 15.92
C CYS A 74 2.57 -0.01 17.46
N PHE A 75 2.31 -1.17 18.05
CA PHE A 75 2.42 -1.38 19.50
C PHE A 75 3.04 -2.70 19.98
N SER A 76 3.51 -3.63 19.10
CA SER A 76 4.51 -4.67 19.48
C SER A 76 5.08 -5.49 18.30
N GLY A 77 6.38 -5.83 18.34
CA GLY A 77 7.02 -6.84 17.47
C GLY A 77 7.64 -6.35 16.15
N GLN A 78 7.91 -7.25 15.19
CA GLN A 78 8.51 -6.90 13.89
C GLN A 78 7.56 -6.14 12.94
N ARG A 79 6.23 -6.31 13.10
CA ARG A 79 5.21 -5.56 12.34
C ARG A 79 5.24 -4.05 12.66
N TYR A 80 5.62 -3.70 13.89
CA TYR A 80 5.86 -2.32 14.34
C TYR A 80 6.90 -1.61 13.46
N TRP A 81 8.07 -2.23 13.32
CA TRP A 81 9.21 -1.64 12.60
C TRP A 81 8.88 -1.37 11.14
N LYS A 82 8.20 -2.30 10.46
CA LYS A 82 7.80 -2.12 9.06
C LYS A 82 6.76 -1.01 8.88
N SER A 83 5.82 -0.87 9.81
CA SER A 83 4.80 0.17 9.75
C SER A 83 5.40 1.56 9.94
N ILE A 84 6.37 1.71 10.85
CA ILE A 84 7.12 2.97 11.03
C ILE A 84 7.95 3.29 9.79
N LEU A 85 8.65 2.31 9.24
CA LEU A 85 9.42 2.52 8.01
C LEU A 85 8.51 2.93 6.85
N GLY A 86 7.34 2.29 6.71
CA GLY A 86 6.34 2.65 5.72
C GLY A 86 5.84 4.09 5.89
N GLU A 87 5.57 4.51 7.13
CA GLU A 87 5.14 5.88 7.44
C GLU A 87 6.19 6.92 7.07
N GLU A 88 7.41 6.76 7.59
CA GLU A 88 8.53 7.68 7.31
C GLU A 88 8.78 7.78 5.81
N PHE A 89 8.74 6.64 5.13
CA PHE A 89 8.92 6.53 3.70
C PHE A 89 7.84 7.30 2.92
N LEU A 90 6.56 7.09 3.23
CA LEU A 90 5.45 7.76 2.55
C LEU A 90 5.51 9.27 2.76
N PHE A 91 5.78 9.73 3.99
CA PHE A 91 5.89 11.16 4.26
C PHE A 91 7.03 11.81 3.49
N GLU A 92 8.17 11.11 3.37
CA GLU A 92 9.31 11.61 2.63
C GLU A 92 9.06 11.61 1.10
N MET A 93 8.47 10.55 0.56
CA MET A 93 8.07 10.47 -0.85
C MET A 93 7.04 11.55 -1.21
N LYS A 94 6.11 11.87 -0.30
CA LYS A 94 5.16 12.97 -0.47
C LYS A 94 5.88 14.32 -0.56
N LYS A 95 6.86 14.59 0.31
CA LYS A 95 7.68 15.82 0.25
C LYS A 95 8.48 15.91 -1.05
N ARG A 96 8.90 14.77 -1.60
CA ARG A 96 9.63 14.65 -2.87
C ARG A 96 8.72 14.72 -4.12
N GLY A 97 7.43 15.00 -3.93
CA GLY A 97 6.52 15.33 -5.00
C GLY A 97 5.84 14.14 -5.69
N VAL A 98 5.88 12.94 -5.09
CA VAL A 98 5.05 11.83 -5.60
C VAL A 98 3.58 12.20 -5.45
N LYS A 99 2.84 12.08 -6.56
CA LYS A 99 1.46 12.55 -6.65
C LYS A 99 0.48 11.54 -6.09
N ASP A 100 0.62 10.29 -6.51
CA ASP A 100 -0.24 9.19 -6.08
C ASP A 100 0.45 8.45 -4.93
N ILE A 101 -0.06 8.65 -3.72
CA ILE A 101 0.54 8.07 -2.52
C ILE A 101 -0.54 7.45 -1.65
N VAL A 102 -0.32 6.19 -1.28
CA VAL A 102 -1.31 5.39 -0.55
C VAL A 102 -0.67 4.69 0.64
N ALA A 103 -1.21 4.93 1.82
CA ALA A 103 -0.99 4.13 3.01
C ALA A 103 -1.88 2.89 2.96
N VAL A 104 -1.31 1.69 3.03
CA VAL A 104 -2.07 0.43 3.04
C VAL A 104 -2.09 -0.12 4.46
N THR A 105 -3.25 -0.19 5.09
CA THR A 105 -3.43 -0.81 6.40
C THR A 105 -4.23 -2.10 6.28
N VAL A 106 -3.74 -3.15 6.91
CA VAL A 106 -4.43 -4.45 6.95
C VAL A 106 -5.11 -4.63 8.29
N LEU A 107 -6.41 -4.92 8.25
CA LEU A 107 -7.23 -5.17 9.42
C LEU A 107 -7.62 -6.65 9.52
N ASP A 108 -7.69 -7.13 10.75
CA ASP A 108 -8.17 -8.45 11.14
C ASP A 108 -9.17 -8.32 12.31
N GLU A 109 -9.70 -9.46 12.77
CA GLU A 109 -10.68 -9.47 13.86
C GLU A 109 -10.20 -8.83 15.17
N ASN A 110 -8.88 -8.72 15.38
CA ASN A 110 -8.28 -8.19 16.59
C ASN A 110 -8.13 -6.67 16.57
N ASN A 111 -8.05 -6.06 15.38
CA ASN A 111 -7.76 -4.63 15.25
C ASN A 111 -8.84 -3.84 14.47
N ILE A 112 -9.86 -4.50 13.90
CA ILE A 112 -10.90 -3.84 13.10
C ILE A 112 -11.77 -2.83 13.87
N GLN A 113 -11.92 -3.00 15.19
CA GLN A 113 -12.67 -2.07 16.04
C GLN A 113 -11.77 -1.11 16.82
N ASP A 114 -10.48 -1.10 16.51
CA ASP A 114 -9.55 -0.22 17.16
C ASP A 114 -9.79 1.22 16.71
N ASP A 115 -10.10 2.12 17.64
CA ASP A 115 -10.36 3.53 17.30
C ASP A 115 -9.12 4.21 16.69
N ARG A 116 -7.92 3.64 16.86
CA ARG A 116 -6.69 4.09 16.19
C ARG A 116 -6.75 3.97 14.66
N VAL A 117 -7.66 3.16 14.09
CA VAL A 117 -7.92 3.17 12.64
C VAL A 117 -8.34 4.56 12.18
N CYS A 118 -9.27 5.18 12.90
CA CYS A 118 -9.78 6.51 12.55
C CYS A 118 -8.66 7.56 12.69
N GLU A 119 -7.87 7.48 13.75
CA GLU A 119 -6.71 8.37 13.96
C GLU A 119 -5.70 8.25 12.81
N LEU A 120 -5.40 7.02 12.37
CA LEU A 120 -4.54 6.77 11.22
C LEU A 120 -5.12 7.43 9.96
N VAL A 121 -6.39 7.16 9.63
CA VAL A 121 -7.03 7.77 8.46
C VAL A 121 -6.96 9.30 8.50
N GLU A 122 -7.19 9.90 9.66
CA GLU A 122 -7.10 11.34 9.84
C GLU A 122 -5.69 11.89 9.60
N ILE A 123 -4.66 11.28 10.21
CA ILE A 123 -3.27 11.71 10.08
C ILE A 123 -2.80 11.69 8.63
N TYR A 124 -3.10 10.61 7.90
CA TYR A 124 -2.68 10.46 6.51
C TYR A 124 -3.48 11.37 5.59
N THR A 125 -4.80 11.49 5.79
CA THR A 125 -5.65 12.38 4.99
C THR A 125 -5.22 13.84 5.14
N LYS A 126 -4.91 14.31 6.36
CA LYS A 126 -4.37 15.67 6.60
C LYS A 126 -3.04 15.95 5.89
N LYS A 127 -2.29 14.91 5.55
CA LYS A 127 -1.04 14.99 4.78
C LYS A 127 -1.25 14.80 3.27
N GLY A 128 -2.50 14.69 2.82
CA GLY A 128 -2.86 14.43 1.43
C GLY A 128 -2.40 13.05 0.96
N ILE A 129 -2.47 12.06 1.85
CA ILE A 129 -2.17 10.65 1.59
C ILE A 129 -3.45 9.85 1.72
N TYR A 130 -3.77 9.04 0.70
CA TYR A 130 -4.92 8.15 0.76
C TYR A 130 -4.64 6.96 1.67
N VAL A 131 -5.67 6.44 2.32
CA VAL A 131 -5.56 5.21 3.12
C VAL A 131 -6.41 4.13 2.47
N GLU A 132 -5.77 3.05 2.07
CA GLU A 132 -6.40 1.80 1.67
C GLU A 132 -6.52 0.90 2.90
N ILE A 133 -7.76 0.49 3.21
CA ILE A 133 -8.06 -0.44 4.29
C ILE A 133 -8.40 -1.79 3.67
N THR A 134 -7.60 -2.80 3.99
CA THR A 134 -7.77 -4.17 3.48
C THR A 134 -8.06 -5.11 4.63
N LEU A 135 -9.09 -5.95 4.49
CA LEU A 135 -9.36 -7.02 5.45
C LEU A 135 -8.55 -8.27 5.09
N ILE A 136 -7.99 -8.95 6.09
CA ILE A 136 -7.44 -10.30 5.90
C ILE A 136 -8.59 -11.24 5.49
N ASP A 137 -8.52 -11.78 4.27
CA ASP A 137 -9.43 -12.83 3.78
C ASP A 137 -8.83 -14.22 4.06
N GLU A 138 -9.68 -15.18 4.37
CA GLU A 138 -9.27 -16.56 4.57
C GLU A 138 -9.01 -17.27 3.23
N PRO A 139 -8.10 -18.26 3.20
CA PRO A 139 -7.94 -19.11 2.04
C PRO A 139 -9.21 -19.93 1.80
N LYS A 140 -9.98 -19.56 0.78
CA LYS A 140 -11.25 -20.22 0.40
C LYS A 140 -11.06 -21.66 -0.06
N ASN A 141 -9.86 -22.02 -0.52
CA ASN A 141 -9.44 -23.39 -0.82
C ASN A 141 -7.92 -23.48 -1.04
N LYS A 142 -7.40 -24.71 -1.14
CA LYS A 142 -5.97 -25.03 -1.39
C LYS A 142 -5.35 -24.46 -2.67
N TRP A 143 -6.16 -23.99 -3.62
CA TRP A 143 -5.70 -23.36 -4.86
C TRP A 143 -5.67 -21.83 -4.77
N TYR A 144 -6.27 -21.27 -3.70
CA TYR A 144 -6.30 -19.86 -3.35
C TYR A 144 -5.41 -19.60 -2.11
N ASP A 145 -4.29 -20.32 -2.04
CA ASP A 145 -3.35 -20.32 -0.93
C ASP A 145 -2.03 -19.67 -1.38
N PHE A 146 -1.88 -18.38 -1.08
CA PHE A 146 -0.60 -17.67 -1.17
C PHE A 146 0.07 -17.52 0.21
N ALA A 147 -0.55 -18.02 1.28
CA ALA A 147 -0.06 -17.91 2.65
C ALA A 147 -0.54 -19.10 3.49
N ARG A 148 0.35 -20.09 3.70
CA ARG A 148 0.19 -21.10 4.76
C ARG A 148 0.36 -20.42 6.13
N GLY A 149 -0.69 -19.73 6.57
CA GLY A 149 -0.78 -19.08 7.87
C GLY A 149 -2.23 -19.11 8.33
N VAL A 150 -2.43 -19.55 9.56
CA VAL A 150 -3.69 -19.71 10.28
C VAL A 150 -4.73 -18.64 9.87
N GLY A 151 -5.77 -19.06 9.14
CA GLY A 151 -6.89 -18.20 8.76
C GLY A 151 -7.77 -17.89 9.97
N LEU A 152 -8.19 -16.63 10.08
CA LEU A 152 -9.19 -16.16 11.04
C LEU A 152 -10.47 -15.89 10.25
N GLU A 153 -11.57 -16.56 10.60
CA GLU A 153 -12.85 -16.44 9.90
C GLU A 153 -13.31 -14.97 9.88
N ILE A 154 -13.72 -14.46 8.72
CA ILE A 154 -14.44 -13.16 8.64
C ILE A 154 -15.83 -13.34 9.27
N LYS A 155 -15.89 -13.34 10.60
CA LYS A 155 -17.10 -13.13 11.41
C LYS A 155 -17.38 -11.65 11.66
N SER A 156 -16.64 -10.76 10.99
CA SER A 156 -16.51 -9.35 11.38
C SER A 156 -17.00 -8.35 10.33
N MET A 157 -17.82 -8.75 9.33
CA MET A 157 -18.37 -7.78 8.37
C MET A 157 -19.21 -6.70 9.05
N ASP A 158 -20.02 -7.05 10.06
CA ASP A 158 -20.75 -6.05 10.84
C ASP A 158 -19.81 -5.04 11.53
N ARG A 159 -18.63 -5.50 11.98
CA ARG A 159 -17.61 -4.65 12.59
C ARG A 159 -16.93 -3.76 11.55
N PHE A 160 -16.70 -4.29 10.34
CA PHE A 160 -16.18 -3.51 9.22
C PHE A 160 -17.16 -2.43 8.79
N ASP A 161 -18.44 -2.77 8.65
CA ASP A 161 -19.48 -1.82 8.26
C ASP A 161 -19.61 -0.70 9.30
N ALA A 162 -19.57 -1.05 10.60
CA ALA A 162 -19.56 -0.06 11.67
C ALA A 162 -18.32 0.87 11.62
N LEU A 163 -17.13 0.33 11.31
CA LEU A 163 -15.93 1.14 11.08
C LEU A 163 -16.10 2.05 9.87
N MET A 164 -16.61 1.54 8.75
CA MET A 164 -16.82 2.33 7.53
C MET A 164 -17.83 3.45 7.75
N ASP A 165 -18.86 3.23 8.57
CA ASP A 165 -19.81 4.27 8.93
C ASP A 165 -19.16 5.36 9.80
N LYS A 166 -18.34 5.00 10.80
CA LYS A 166 -17.51 5.97 11.54
C LYS A 166 -16.64 6.81 10.59
N LEU A 167 -15.96 6.17 9.62
CA LEU A 167 -15.10 6.86 8.67
C LEU A 167 -15.87 7.80 7.72
N LYS A 168 -17.12 7.48 7.37
CA LYS A 168 -17.98 8.38 6.56
C LYS A 168 -18.41 9.63 7.34
N GLU A 169 -18.56 9.52 8.65
CA GLU A 169 -18.93 10.65 9.52
C GLU A 169 -17.76 11.61 9.76
N MET A 170 -16.51 11.16 9.54
CA MET A 170 -15.34 12.03 9.59
C MET A 170 -15.44 13.07 8.47
N LYS A 171 -15.64 14.33 8.86
CA LYS A 171 -15.75 15.44 7.90
C LYS A 171 -14.46 15.55 7.09
N ARG A 172 -14.63 15.75 5.78
CA ARG A 172 -13.57 16.17 4.87
C ARG A 172 -13.39 17.68 5.04
N ASP A 173 -12.54 18.08 5.99
CA ASP A 173 -12.11 19.48 6.13
C ASP A 173 -11.06 19.83 5.06
#